data_AF-A0A975TF43-F1
#
_entry.id   AF-A0A975TF43-F1
#
_cell.length_a   1.000
_cell.length_b   1.000
_cell.length_c   1.000
_cell.angle_alpha   90.00
_cell.angle_beta   90.00
_cell.angle_gamma   90.00
#
_symmetry.space_group_name_H-M   'P 1'
#
loop_
_entity.id
_entity.type
_entity.pdbx_description
1 polymer ?
#
loop_
_entity_poly.entity_id
_entity_poly.type
_entity_poly.pdbx_seq_one_letter_code
_entity_poly.pdbx_strand_id
1 'polypeptide(L)'
;MVENSPYLNAVFAVLGEPANPAGSADSWGDLERQLGFELPEDYKVIIDGYAPVRLNEHLYLNHPSNDVWNLARWIRKTTRAWSEVNWEGDELEGDPRAVLGVDEIRFGVKEGLTPILVSDRGETVFLAHSARGTDSMIFVEAGDGEFYDYPVSFAEWLYRYLAGEDMAGPNSSAFYPGPVKFARLPMSPTGQEVVWFGPDRGPEGRRRSPS
;
A
#
# COMPACT_ATOMS: atom_id res chain seq x y z
N MET A 1 -21.52 -3.99 -8.96
CA MET A 1 -21.42 -2.54 -9.23
C MET A 1 -20.52 -2.01 -8.14
N VAL A 2 -19.27 -1.69 -8.48
CA VAL A 2 -18.33 -1.11 -7.51
C VAL A 2 -18.89 0.27 -7.18
N GLU A 3 -19.31 0.47 -5.95
CA GLU A 3 -19.64 1.80 -5.46
C GLU A 3 -18.36 2.62 -5.57
N ASN A 4 -18.38 3.61 -6.45
CA ASN A 4 -17.18 4.32 -6.88
C ASN A 4 -16.70 5.16 -5.67
N SER A 5 -15.78 4.61 -4.88
CA SER A 5 -15.29 5.24 -3.65
C SER A 5 -14.82 6.66 -3.97
N PRO A 6 -15.26 7.69 -3.23
CA PRO A 6 -14.83 9.07 -3.47
C PRO A 6 -13.31 9.20 -3.45
N TYR A 7 -12.63 8.36 -2.66
CA TYR A 7 -11.17 8.34 -2.59
C TYR A 7 -10.50 7.69 -3.80
N LEU A 8 -11.13 6.73 -4.48
CA LEU A 8 -10.57 6.18 -5.72
C LEU A 8 -10.49 7.28 -6.80
N ASN A 9 -11.55 8.07 -6.94
CA ASN A 9 -11.56 9.23 -7.82
C ASN A 9 -10.54 10.30 -7.38
N ALA A 10 -10.38 10.52 -6.08
CA ALA A 10 -9.41 11.47 -5.55
C ALA A 10 -7.95 11.03 -5.84
N VAL A 11 -7.66 9.73 -5.70
CA VAL A 11 -6.37 9.14 -6.09
C VAL A 11 -6.12 9.37 -7.57
N PHE A 12 -7.08 9.08 -8.45
CA PHE A 12 -6.92 9.31 -9.89
C PHE A 12 -6.77 10.78 -10.26
N ALA A 13 -7.46 11.69 -9.56
CA ALA A 13 -7.27 13.13 -9.75
C ALA A 13 -5.85 13.58 -9.39
N VAL A 14 -5.19 12.89 -8.45
CA VAL A 14 -3.83 13.17 -8.00
C VAL A 14 -2.76 12.48 -8.86
N LEU A 15 -3.03 11.24 -9.29
CA LEU A 15 -2.10 10.41 -10.04
C LEU A 15 -2.18 10.63 -11.55
N GLY A 16 -3.31 11.12 -12.06
CA GLY A 16 -3.58 11.28 -13.49
C GLY A 16 -4.09 10.01 -14.15
N GLU A 17 -4.29 10.06 -15.46
CA GLU A 17 -4.76 8.89 -16.20
C GLU A 17 -3.76 7.71 -16.07
N PRO A 18 -4.26 6.48 -15.87
CA PRO A 18 -3.44 5.27 -15.87
C PRO A 18 -2.57 5.18 -17.13
N ALA A 19 -1.25 5.22 -16.95
CA ALA A 19 -0.32 5.28 -18.07
C ALA A 19 -0.13 3.92 -18.78
N ASN A 20 -0.57 2.81 -18.16
CA ASN A 20 -0.43 1.48 -18.75
C ASN A 20 -1.35 0.45 -18.06
N PRO A 21 -2.60 0.22 -18.53
CA PRO A 21 -3.43 -0.87 -18.02
C PRO A 21 -2.82 -2.20 -18.47
N ALA A 22 -2.03 -2.83 -17.61
CA ALA A 22 -1.32 -4.08 -17.93
C ALA A 22 -1.55 -5.15 -16.85
N GLY A 23 -2.82 -5.51 -16.64
CA GLY A 23 -3.21 -6.67 -15.85
C GLY A 23 -4.08 -7.62 -16.67
N SER A 24 -3.73 -8.90 -16.73
CA SER A 24 -4.72 -9.93 -17.04
C SER A 24 -5.47 -10.25 -15.75
N ALA A 25 -6.81 -10.31 -15.82
CA ALA A 25 -7.65 -10.71 -14.70
C ALA A 25 -7.20 -12.04 -14.07
N ASP A 26 -6.61 -12.93 -14.88
CA ASP A 26 -6.05 -14.22 -14.45
C ASP A 26 -4.96 -14.07 -13.38
N SER A 27 -4.12 -13.03 -13.45
CA SER A 27 -3.01 -12.84 -12.51
C SER A 27 -3.47 -12.49 -11.08
N TRP A 28 -4.58 -11.76 -10.96
CA TRP A 28 -5.21 -11.48 -9.67
C TRP A 28 -5.87 -12.72 -9.08
N GLY A 29 -6.62 -13.46 -9.89
CA GLY A 29 -7.28 -14.69 -9.44
C GLY A 29 -6.30 -15.75 -8.94
N ASP A 30 -5.09 -15.82 -9.53
CA ASP A 30 -4.03 -16.71 -9.04
C ASP A 30 -3.42 -16.23 -7.72
N LEU A 31 -3.26 -14.92 -7.53
CA LEU A 31 -2.78 -14.34 -6.27
C LEU A 31 -3.80 -14.55 -5.15
N GLU A 32 -5.07 -14.19 -5.36
CA GLU A 32 -6.14 -14.32 -4.37
C GLU A 32 -6.36 -15.79 -3.97
N ARG A 33 -6.24 -16.74 -4.91
CA ARG A 33 -6.29 -18.17 -4.61
C ARG A 33 -5.13 -18.63 -3.73
N GLN A 34 -3.94 -18.06 -3.89
CA GLN A 34 -2.78 -18.35 -3.04
C GLN A 34 -2.94 -17.75 -1.63
N LEU A 35 -3.54 -16.57 -1.52
CA LEU A 35 -3.83 -15.89 -0.25
C LEU A 35 -5.02 -16.51 0.50
N GLY A 36 -5.96 -17.13 -0.22
CA GLY A 36 -7.19 -17.69 0.34
C GLY A 36 -8.28 -16.65 0.63
N PHE A 37 -8.14 -15.43 0.11
CA PHE A 37 -9.10 -14.34 0.22
C PHE A 37 -8.95 -13.36 -0.95
N GLU A 38 -9.98 -12.54 -1.17
CA GLU A 38 -10.00 -11.51 -2.21
C GLU A 38 -9.34 -10.22 -1.72
N LEU A 39 -8.53 -9.60 -2.57
CA LEU A 39 -7.94 -8.30 -2.29
C LEU A 39 -8.96 -7.19 -2.59
N PRO A 40 -8.90 -6.05 -1.88
CA PRO A 40 -9.80 -4.93 -2.12
C PRO A 40 -9.79 -4.47 -3.58
N GLU A 41 -10.96 -4.15 -4.11
CA GLU A 41 -11.10 -3.76 -5.51
C GLU A 41 -10.39 -2.44 -5.82
N ASP A 42 -10.40 -1.49 -4.89
CA ASP A 42 -9.70 -0.21 -5.03
C ASP A 42 -8.18 -0.40 -5.11
N TYR A 43 -7.61 -1.33 -4.33
CA TYR A 43 -6.22 -1.74 -4.43
C TYR A 43 -5.91 -2.31 -5.83
N LYS A 44 -6.69 -3.29 -6.30
CA LYS A 44 -6.47 -3.92 -7.61
C LYS A 44 -6.52 -2.91 -8.75
N VAL A 45 -7.54 -2.04 -8.75
CA VAL A 45 -7.72 -0.99 -9.76
C VAL A 45 -6.55 0.01 -9.78
N ILE A 46 -6.03 0.42 -8.62
CA ILE A 46 -4.87 1.32 -8.54
C ILE A 46 -3.60 0.61 -9.02
N ILE A 47 -3.38 -0.64 -8.59
CA ILE A 47 -2.20 -1.41 -9.00
C ILE A 47 -2.21 -1.67 -10.51
N ASP A 48 -3.34 -2.09 -11.10
CA ASP A 48 -3.49 -2.29 -12.55
C ASP A 48 -3.19 -1.01 -13.36
N GLY A 49 -3.54 0.15 -12.81
CA GLY A 49 -3.40 1.42 -13.49
C GLY A 49 -1.98 1.99 -13.51
N TYR A 50 -1.20 1.73 -12.46
CA TYR A 50 0.08 2.41 -12.25
C TYR A 50 1.27 1.47 -12.06
N ALA A 51 1.10 0.26 -11.55
CA ALA A 51 2.22 -0.62 -11.22
C ALA A 51 2.82 -1.31 -12.47
N PRO A 52 4.09 -1.76 -12.43
CA PRO A 52 5.04 -1.57 -11.33
C PRO A 52 5.78 -0.22 -11.42
N VAL A 53 5.71 0.54 -10.33
CA VAL A 53 6.29 1.89 -10.20
C VAL A 53 6.76 2.17 -8.80
N ARG A 54 7.58 3.22 -8.70
CA ARG A 54 7.90 3.92 -7.47
C ARG A 54 7.30 5.32 -7.54
N LEU A 55 6.47 5.67 -6.56
CA LEU A 55 5.83 6.99 -6.45
C LEU A 55 6.67 7.91 -5.58
N ASN A 56 6.90 9.13 -6.05
CA ASN A 56 7.70 10.16 -5.36
C ASN A 56 9.07 9.65 -4.89
N GLU A 57 9.65 8.67 -5.57
CA GLU A 57 10.91 8.01 -5.17
C GLU A 57 10.85 7.14 -3.92
N HIS A 58 9.70 7.06 -3.24
CA HIS A 58 9.60 6.42 -1.93
C HIS A 58 8.70 5.19 -1.89
N LEU A 59 7.49 5.26 -2.46
CA LEU A 59 6.49 4.20 -2.30
C LEU A 59 6.51 3.23 -3.48
N TYR A 60 6.71 1.94 -3.22
CA TYR A 60 6.87 0.91 -4.26
C TYR A 60 5.56 0.14 -4.49
N LEU A 61 5.11 0.13 -5.73
CA LEU A 61 3.94 -0.60 -6.19
C LEU A 61 4.41 -1.74 -7.10
N ASN A 62 4.14 -2.98 -6.70
CA ASN A 62 4.42 -4.19 -7.47
C ASN A 62 3.15 -4.66 -8.18
N HIS A 63 3.30 -5.44 -9.26
CA HIS A 63 2.15 -5.94 -10.04
C HIS A 63 2.16 -7.48 -10.12
N PRO A 64 1.03 -8.19 -9.95
CA PRO A 64 1.00 -9.65 -10.00
C PRO A 64 1.35 -10.23 -11.38
N SER A 65 1.03 -9.53 -12.48
CA SER A 65 1.38 -9.94 -13.85
C SER A 65 2.86 -9.70 -14.22
N ASN A 66 3.63 -9.00 -13.39
CA ASN A 66 5.02 -8.68 -13.71
C ASN A 66 5.97 -9.81 -13.25
N ASP A 67 6.92 -10.22 -14.11
CA ASP A 67 7.84 -11.31 -13.79
C ASP A 67 8.95 -10.92 -12.81
N VAL A 68 9.41 -9.67 -12.90
CA VAL A 68 10.54 -9.14 -12.12
C VAL A 68 10.04 -8.61 -10.79
N TRP A 69 9.06 -7.70 -10.84
CA TRP A 69 8.40 -7.03 -9.71
C TRP A 69 7.07 -7.70 -9.39
N ASN A 70 7.11 -9.03 -9.25
CA ASN A 70 5.94 -9.86 -9.04
C ASN A 70 5.37 -9.66 -7.63
N LEU A 71 4.14 -9.15 -7.54
CA LEU A 71 3.48 -8.89 -6.25
C LEU A 71 3.35 -10.17 -5.42
N ALA A 72 2.88 -11.28 -5.97
CA ALA A 72 2.70 -12.53 -5.23
C ALA A 72 4.02 -13.05 -4.62
N ARG A 73 5.09 -13.01 -5.42
CA ARG A 73 6.44 -13.39 -4.95
C ARG A 73 6.91 -12.48 -3.83
N TRP A 74 6.67 -11.17 -3.95
CA TRP A 74 7.03 -10.19 -2.94
C TRP A 74 6.25 -10.42 -1.64
N ILE A 75 4.91 -10.54 -1.70
CA ILE A 75 4.06 -10.83 -0.53
C ILE A 75 4.57 -12.06 0.21
N ARG A 76 4.79 -13.18 -0.50
CA ARG A 76 5.27 -14.42 0.11
C ARG A 76 6.62 -14.25 0.81
N LYS A 77 7.56 -13.56 0.17
CA LYS A 77 8.91 -13.34 0.73
C LYS A 77 8.82 -12.46 1.98
N THR A 78 8.05 -11.37 1.90
CA THR A 78 7.87 -10.41 2.98
C THR A 78 7.14 -11.07 4.15
N THR A 79 6.01 -11.72 3.93
CA THR A 79 5.28 -12.51 4.94
C THR A 79 6.21 -13.48 5.68
N ARG A 80 7.04 -14.24 4.96
CA ARG A 80 7.99 -15.15 5.60
C ARG A 80 8.97 -14.43 6.51
N ALA A 81 9.55 -13.32 6.05
CA ALA A 81 10.47 -12.53 6.88
C ALA A 81 9.79 -11.99 8.14
N TRP A 82 8.56 -11.51 8.03
CA TRP A 82 7.77 -11.02 9.18
C TRP A 82 7.38 -12.13 10.16
N SER A 83 7.08 -13.33 9.68
CA SER A 83 6.80 -14.50 10.53
C SER A 83 8.03 -15.04 11.27
N GLU A 84 9.24 -14.68 10.86
CA GLU A 84 10.49 -15.07 11.53
C GLU A 84 10.86 -14.11 12.68
N VAL A 85 10.20 -12.95 12.79
CA VAL A 85 10.39 -11.99 13.88
C VAL A 85 9.65 -12.45 15.12
N ASN A 86 10.31 -12.37 16.29
CA ASN A 86 9.67 -12.67 17.56
C ASN A 86 8.89 -11.45 18.07
N TRP A 87 7.57 -11.52 17.99
CA TRP A 87 6.64 -10.49 18.49
C TRP A 87 6.18 -10.75 19.94
N GLU A 88 6.71 -11.80 20.57
CA GLU A 88 6.43 -12.14 21.97
C GLU A 88 7.42 -11.45 22.90
N GLY A 89 6.92 -10.57 23.79
CA GLY A 89 7.67 -10.06 24.93
C GLY A 89 7.80 -8.54 25.05
N ASP A 90 7.53 -7.78 23.99
CA ASP A 90 7.54 -6.32 24.00
C ASP A 90 6.10 -5.77 23.91
N GLU A 91 5.76 -4.76 24.72
CA GLU A 91 4.53 -3.98 24.53
C GLU A 91 4.65 -3.23 23.20
N LEU A 92 4.10 -3.80 22.13
CA LEU A 92 4.08 -3.16 20.82
C LEU A 92 3.15 -1.96 20.87
N GLU A 93 3.66 -0.77 20.57
CA GLU A 93 2.80 0.38 20.36
C GLU A 93 1.91 0.12 19.14
N GLY A 94 0.59 0.27 19.33
CA GLY A 94 -0.43 -0.06 18.34
C GLY A 94 -0.53 -1.55 17.98
N ASP A 95 -0.29 -2.43 18.95
CA ASP A 95 -0.37 -3.89 18.80
C ASP A 95 -1.56 -4.37 17.93
N PRO A 96 -1.30 -4.94 16.75
CA PRO A 96 -2.34 -5.45 15.86
C PRO A 96 -3.24 -6.51 16.49
N ARG A 97 -2.75 -7.26 17.50
CA ARG A 97 -3.53 -8.29 18.21
C ARG A 97 -4.81 -7.73 18.82
N ALA A 98 -4.70 -6.56 19.46
CA ALA A 98 -5.83 -5.93 20.15
C ALA A 98 -6.94 -5.53 19.17
N VAL A 99 -6.56 -4.98 18.02
CA VAL A 99 -7.50 -4.52 16.98
C VAL A 99 -8.10 -5.70 16.21
N LEU A 100 -7.28 -6.70 15.87
CA LEU A 100 -7.71 -7.90 15.15
C LEU A 100 -8.48 -8.89 16.04
N GLY A 101 -8.34 -8.80 17.36
CA GLY A 101 -8.95 -9.72 18.30
C GLY A 101 -8.37 -11.14 18.19
N VAL A 102 -7.05 -11.23 17.96
CA VAL A 102 -6.31 -12.49 17.85
C VAL A 102 -5.23 -12.57 18.92
N ASP A 103 -4.89 -13.78 19.36
CA ASP A 103 -3.85 -13.99 20.37
C ASP A 103 -2.44 -13.90 19.79
N GLU A 104 -2.28 -14.17 18.49
CA GLU A 104 -0.98 -14.22 17.80
C GLU A 104 -1.06 -13.45 16.47
N ILE A 105 -0.05 -12.61 16.21
CA ILE A 105 0.10 -11.92 14.93
C ILE A 105 0.51 -12.94 13.88
N ARG A 106 -0.32 -13.10 12.86
CA ARG A 106 -0.04 -13.97 11.71
C ARG A 106 0.06 -13.12 10.45
N PHE A 107 0.92 -13.53 9.52
CA PHE A 107 1.16 -12.79 8.28
C PHE A 107 0.74 -13.60 7.06
N GLY A 108 0.19 -12.91 6.05
CA GLY A 108 -0.22 -13.51 4.76
C GLY A 108 -1.38 -14.49 4.84
N VAL A 109 -2.20 -14.41 5.88
CA VAL A 109 -3.41 -15.21 6.09
C VAL A 109 -4.62 -14.29 6.25
N LYS A 110 -5.82 -14.82 6.01
CA LYS A 110 -7.08 -14.05 6.06
C LYS A 110 -7.29 -13.28 7.37
N GLU A 111 -6.96 -13.90 8.51
CA GLU A 111 -7.12 -13.33 9.86
C GLU A 111 -5.82 -12.67 10.37
N GLY A 112 -5.02 -12.14 9.46
CA GLY A 112 -3.70 -11.61 9.75
C GLY A 112 -3.33 -10.41 8.88
N LEU A 113 -2.05 -10.05 8.93
CA LEU A 113 -1.49 -8.92 8.20
C LEU A 113 -0.89 -9.39 6.88
N THR A 114 -1.39 -8.89 5.77
CA THR A 114 -0.85 -9.19 4.44
C THR A 114 -0.10 -7.96 3.93
N PRO A 115 1.23 -8.03 3.75
CA PRO A 115 1.97 -6.88 3.23
C PRO A 115 1.50 -6.59 1.80
N ILE A 116 1.23 -5.33 1.48
CA ILE A 116 0.73 -4.90 0.16
C ILE A 116 1.60 -3.84 -0.50
N LEU A 117 2.38 -3.08 0.27
CA LEU A 117 3.36 -2.11 -0.22
C LEU A 117 4.54 -1.97 0.76
N VAL A 118 5.60 -1.34 0.28
CA VAL A 118 6.74 -0.90 1.10
C VAL A 118 7.18 0.49 0.64
N SER A 119 7.76 1.27 1.53
CA SER A 119 8.49 2.49 1.19
C SER A 119 9.99 2.37 1.46
N ASP A 120 10.80 3.23 0.84
CA ASP A 120 12.22 3.36 1.18
C ASP A 120 12.46 4.08 2.52
N ARG A 121 11.39 4.60 3.16
CA ARG A 121 11.43 5.23 4.47
C ARG A 121 11.37 4.23 5.63
N GLY A 122 11.30 2.94 5.32
CA GLY A 122 11.19 1.85 6.30
C GLY A 122 9.78 1.30 6.45
N GLU A 123 8.78 1.94 5.84
CA GLU A 123 7.38 1.63 6.10
C GLU A 123 6.94 0.36 5.38
N THR A 124 6.31 -0.56 6.10
CA THR A 124 5.59 -1.69 5.51
C THR A 124 4.10 -1.50 5.69
N VAL A 125 3.36 -1.47 4.58
CA VAL A 125 1.90 -1.29 4.58
C VAL A 125 1.25 -2.65 4.46
N PHE A 126 0.35 -2.96 5.39
CA PHE A 126 -0.38 -4.22 5.45
C PHE A 126 -1.87 -3.98 5.24
N LEU A 127 -2.48 -4.94 4.55
CA LEU A 127 -3.91 -5.16 4.56
C LEU A 127 -4.25 -6.10 5.71
N ALA A 128 -5.28 -5.78 6.47
CA ALA A 128 -5.87 -6.69 7.44
C ALA A 128 -7.38 -6.79 7.23
N HIS A 129 -7.94 -7.98 7.37
CA HIS A 129 -9.39 -8.14 7.40
C HIS A 129 -9.87 -8.10 8.85
N SER A 130 -10.90 -7.30 9.12
CA SER A 130 -11.51 -7.30 10.44
C SER A 130 -12.08 -8.68 10.76
N ALA A 131 -11.72 -9.25 11.91
CA ALA A 131 -12.35 -10.48 12.41
C ALA A 131 -13.86 -10.30 12.70
N ARG A 132 -14.33 -9.05 12.79
CA ARG A 132 -15.71 -8.68 13.17
C ARG A 132 -16.56 -8.17 12.00
N GLY A 133 -16.05 -8.17 10.77
CA GLY A 133 -16.77 -7.63 9.61
C GLY A 133 -16.21 -8.10 8.28
N THR A 134 -16.76 -7.57 7.19
CA THR A 134 -16.28 -7.78 5.82
C THR A 134 -15.23 -6.77 5.39
N ASP A 135 -15.05 -5.71 6.17
CA ASP A 135 -14.24 -4.57 5.78
C ASP A 135 -12.77 -4.84 6.09
N SER A 136 -11.93 -4.55 5.11
CA SER A 136 -10.48 -4.51 5.27
C SER A 136 -10.03 -3.15 5.77
N MET A 137 -8.95 -3.13 6.54
CA MET A 137 -8.30 -1.91 7.02
C MET A 137 -6.80 -1.93 6.70
N ILE A 138 -6.17 -0.78 6.84
CA ILE A 138 -4.73 -0.62 6.62
C ILE A 138 -4.01 -0.62 7.97
N PHE A 139 -2.92 -1.37 8.04
CA PHE A 139 -1.91 -1.23 9.08
C PHE A 139 -0.63 -0.72 8.44
N VAL A 140 0.12 0.10 9.16
CA VAL A 140 1.47 0.48 8.75
C VAL A 140 2.41 0.20 9.89
N GLU A 141 3.48 -0.54 9.60
CA GLU A 141 4.65 -0.61 10.46
C GLU A 141 5.66 0.44 9.98
N ALA A 142 6.17 1.27 10.90
CA ALA A 142 6.91 2.48 10.57
C ALA A 142 8.44 2.29 10.39
N GLY A 143 8.95 1.08 10.57
CA GLY A 143 10.37 0.70 10.47
C GLY A 143 11.09 0.59 11.81
N ASP A 144 10.41 0.87 12.92
CA ASP A 144 10.90 0.82 14.30
C ASP A 144 10.22 -0.27 15.16
N GLY A 145 9.32 -1.06 14.56
CA GLY A 145 8.55 -2.09 15.23
C GLY A 145 7.18 -1.62 15.74
N GLU A 146 6.84 -0.34 15.57
CA GLU A 146 5.53 0.21 15.96
C GLU A 146 4.50 0.06 14.83
N PHE A 147 3.28 -0.30 15.20
CA PHE A 147 2.17 -0.46 14.27
C PHE A 147 1.15 0.65 14.43
N TYR A 148 0.54 1.05 13.32
CA TYR A 148 -0.50 2.06 13.29
C TYR A 148 -1.67 1.56 12.46
N ASP A 149 -2.85 1.51 13.06
CA ASP A 149 -4.08 1.09 12.38
C ASP A 149 -4.83 2.29 11.78
N TYR A 150 -5.32 2.08 10.56
CA TYR A 150 -6.08 3.06 9.80
C TYR A 150 -7.35 2.36 9.30
N PRO A 151 -8.52 2.58 9.94
CA PRO A 151 -9.80 1.96 9.56
C PRO A 151 -10.39 2.61 8.29
N VAL A 152 -9.61 2.63 7.22
CA VAL A 152 -9.93 3.26 5.94
C VAL A 152 -9.59 2.32 4.79
N SER A 153 -10.16 2.60 3.62
CA SER A 153 -9.83 1.89 2.38
C SER A 153 -8.38 2.14 1.93
N PHE A 154 -7.86 1.30 1.04
CA PHE A 154 -6.53 1.51 0.47
C PHE A 154 -6.44 2.83 -0.31
N ALA A 155 -7.47 3.15 -1.09
CA ALA A 155 -7.52 4.39 -1.85
C ALA A 155 -7.52 5.63 -0.94
N GLU A 156 -8.26 5.57 0.17
CA GLU A 156 -8.25 6.66 1.16
C GLU A 156 -6.89 6.82 1.81
N TRP A 157 -6.28 5.71 2.27
CA TRP A 157 -4.94 5.74 2.84
C TRP A 157 -3.93 6.34 1.86
N LEU A 158 -3.94 5.88 0.60
CA LEU A 158 -3.01 6.37 -0.43
C LEU A 158 -3.24 7.85 -0.74
N TYR A 159 -4.49 8.31 -0.85
CA TYR A 159 -4.80 9.71 -1.09
C TYR A 159 -4.24 10.60 0.01
N ARG A 160 -4.50 10.26 1.28
CA ARG A 160 -4.01 11.01 2.45
C ARG A 160 -2.49 10.99 2.56
N TYR A 161 -1.87 9.84 2.29
CA TYR A 161 -0.41 9.69 2.24
C TYR A 161 0.19 10.64 1.18
N LEU A 162 -0.40 10.67 -0.02
CA LEU A 162 0.04 11.54 -1.12
C LEU A 162 -0.25 13.03 -0.89
N ALA A 163 -1.21 13.34 -0.02
CA ALA A 163 -1.51 14.69 0.47
C ALA A 163 -0.57 15.12 1.60
N GLY A 164 0.30 14.22 2.09
CA GLY A 164 1.25 14.50 3.15
C GLY A 164 0.65 14.46 4.55
N GLU A 165 -0.46 13.74 4.76
CA GLU A 165 -0.97 13.44 6.10
C GLU A 165 -0.10 12.37 6.79
N ASP A 166 -0.22 12.28 8.12
CA ASP A 166 0.48 11.30 8.95
C ASP A 166 -0.14 9.89 8.77
N MET A 167 0.29 9.19 7.71
CA MET A 167 -0.23 7.88 7.29
C MET A 167 0.71 6.69 7.56
N ALA A 168 1.76 6.91 8.37
CA ALA A 168 2.65 5.87 8.90
C ALA A 168 3.06 6.17 10.36
N GLY A 169 2.10 6.60 11.18
CA GLY A 169 2.31 7.04 12.56
C GLY A 169 2.47 8.56 12.74
N PRO A 170 2.53 9.05 13.99
CA PRO A 170 2.71 10.46 14.30
C PRO A 170 3.97 11.06 13.66
N ASN A 171 3.86 12.26 13.09
CA ASN A 171 4.98 12.97 12.43
C ASN A 171 5.55 12.24 11.20
N SER A 172 4.80 11.32 10.59
CA SER A 172 5.19 10.60 9.37
C SER A 172 4.92 11.36 8.08
N SER A 173 4.25 12.52 8.17
CA SER A 173 3.90 13.40 7.05
C SER A 173 5.10 13.73 6.19
N ALA A 174 5.00 13.36 4.91
CA ALA A 174 5.96 13.74 3.87
C ALA A 174 5.22 14.27 2.65
N PHE A 175 5.12 15.59 2.56
CA PHE A 175 4.51 16.26 1.42
C PHE A 175 5.54 16.57 0.34
N TYR A 176 5.37 15.94 -0.84
CA TYR A 176 6.17 16.22 -2.03
C TYR A 176 5.43 17.24 -2.91
N PRO A 177 5.95 18.48 -3.02
CA PRO A 177 5.27 19.54 -3.75
C PRO A 177 5.23 19.24 -5.26
N GLY A 178 4.13 19.64 -5.89
CA GLY A 178 3.90 19.46 -7.32
C GLY A 178 3.28 18.11 -7.68
N PRO A 179 3.30 17.75 -8.98
CA PRO A 179 2.81 16.47 -9.47
C PRO A 179 3.48 15.27 -8.81
N VAL A 180 2.75 14.16 -8.67
CA VAL A 180 3.36 12.88 -8.25
C VAL A 180 4.40 12.44 -9.28
N LYS A 181 5.59 12.10 -8.82
CA LYS A 181 6.66 11.56 -9.67
C LYS A 181 6.49 10.05 -9.86
N PHE A 182 6.30 9.69 -11.11
CA PHE A 182 6.40 8.40 -11.79
C PHE A 182 7.82 7.89 -11.91
N ALA A 183 8.21 6.75 -11.34
CA ALA A 183 9.42 6.05 -11.78
C ALA A 183 9.09 4.58 -12.04
N ARG A 184 9.12 4.13 -13.30
CA ARG A 184 8.94 2.71 -13.63
C ARG A 184 10.11 1.91 -13.09
N LEU A 185 9.80 0.83 -12.38
CA LEU A 185 10.83 -0.05 -11.82
C LEU A 185 11.61 -0.76 -12.94
N PRO A 186 12.95 -0.87 -12.83
CA PRO A 186 13.79 -1.41 -13.89
C PRO A 186 13.50 -2.90 -14.12
N MET A 187 13.27 -3.28 -15.38
CA MET A 187 13.01 -4.68 -15.77
C MET A 187 14.30 -5.48 -16.02
N SER A 188 15.44 -4.80 -16.03
CA SER A 188 16.77 -5.41 -16.16
C SER A 188 17.82 -4.53 -15.45
N PRO A 189 18.99 -5.08 -15.09
CA PRO A 189 20.05 -4.32 -14.39
C PRO A 189 20.57 -3.10 -15.16
N THR A 190 20.41 -3.11 -16.49
CA THR A 190 20.84 -2.01 -17.38
C THR A 190 19.67 -1.23 -17.95
N GLY A 191 18.44 -1.49 -17.48
CA GLY A 191 17.24 -0.82 -17.94
C GLY A 191 17.25 0.66 -17.57
N GLN A 192 16.91 1.53 -18.52
CA GLN A 192 16.73 2.95 -18.22
C GLN A 192 15.48 3.16 -17.36
N GLU A 193 15.59 4.03 -16.36
CA GLU A 193 14.45 4.48 -15.57
C GLU A 193 13.56 5.35 -16.46
N VAL A 194 12.29 4.97 -16.59
CA VAL A 194 11.29 5.78 -17.29
C VAL A 194 10.54 6.58 -16.24
N VAL A 195 10.63 7.92 -16.34
CA VAL A 195 10.02 8.86 -15.40
C VAL A 195 8.92 9.67 -16.08
N TRP A 196 7.79 9.85 -15.41
CA TRP A 196 6.71 10.73 -15.82
C TRP A 196 6.08 11.38 -14.59
N PHE A 197 5.11 12.27 -14.79
CA PHE A 197 4.47 13.01 -13.72
C PHE A 197 2.96 12.93 -13.84
N GLY A 198 2.29 12.91 -12.69
CA GLY A 198 0.84 13.11 -12.63
C GLY A 198 0.43 14.53 -13.03
N PRO A 199 -0.86 14.89 -12.85
CA PRO A 199 -1.33 16.24 -13.04
C PRO A 199 -0.76 17.19 -11.98
N ASP A 200 -0.78 18.48 -12.29
CA ASP A 200 -0.48 19.52 -11.31
C ASP A 200 -1.54 19.53 -10.22
N ARG A 201 -1.09 19.54 -8.96
CA ARG A 201 -1.95 19.54 -7.77
C ARG A 201 -2.28 20.96 -7.30
N GLY A 202 -1.77 21.98 -8.01
CA GLY A 202 -1.99 23.39 -7.72
C GLY A 202 -1.27 23.87 -6.44
N PRO A 203 -1.35 25.17 -6.12
CA PRO A 203 -0.67 25.77 -4.96
C PRO A 203 -1.26 25.36 -3.60
N GLU A 204 -2.42 24.69 -3.57
CA GLU A 204 -3.13 24.29 -2.34
C GLU A 204 -2.63 23.00 -1.69
N GLY A 205 -1.63 22.32 -2.27
CA GLY A 205 -0.91 21.23 -1.58
C GLY A 205 -0.21 21.67 -0.28
N ARG A 206 -0.13 22.98 -0.02
CA ARG A 206 0.09 23.53 1.33
C ARG A 206 -1.25 23.72 2.03
N ARG A 207 -1.69 22.80 2.89
CA ARG A 207 -2.63 23.18 3.96
C ARG A 207 -1.94 23.24 5.32
N ARG A 208 -1.87 24.49 5.77
CA ARG A 208 -1.69 25.05 7.13
C ARG A 208 -1.44 24.03 8.26
N SER A 209 -0.25 24.15 8.86
CA SER A 209 -0.02 23.75 10.25
C SER A 209 -1.10 24.37 11.15
N PRO A 210 -1.70 23.62 12.09
CA PRO A 210 -2.62 24.21 13.06
C PRO A 210 -1.84 25.15 13.97
N SER A 211 -2.40 26.34 14.19
CA SER A 211 -1.96 27.31 15.22
C SER A 211 -2.51 26.93 16.59
#